data_AF-A0A136LJC8-F1
#
_entry.id   AF-A0A136LJC8-F1
#
_cell.length_a   1.000
_cell.length_b   1.000
_cell.length_c   1.000
_cell.angle_alpha   90.00
_cell.angle_beta   90.00
_cell.angle_gamma   90.00
#
_symmetry.space_group_name_H-M   'P 1'
#
loop_
_entity.id
_entity.type
_entity.pdbx_description
1 polymer ?
#
loop_
_entity_poly.entity_id
_entity_poly.type
_entity_poly.pdbx_seq_one_letter_code
_entity_poly.pdbx_strand_id
1 'polypeptide(L)'
;METLLAYLSLGVLLLFAIPSALLLCRDAQNRAPFGFVLAVAAALMTGGLSLVMLWMGLLGISFAPAAILIVLLGLMLPGIYLCWRQRPELIWAWPRGGQLFVFGLLVAIAAVILIDAALWPFFRDDAAAIYQPQAAQIAGLGGLIPLQGQNTLYEAYPMLIQLNYSFVYLASGWENDYLAKLISAILAVACLPAVFQPGKRIGGESAGWTAALLLGLMPTFGSWATAGYTDLPMALFLTLAVVFGIRLWDSARKTDALAFGIALGLAAWTKNNALIAMPAFGLWLLLALWRRRINWLHIVIAAIAALLIAAPGTCAIY
;
A
#
# COMPACT_ATOMS: atom_id res chain seq x y z
N MET A 1 25.25 12.50 -2.73
CA MET A 1 24.19 13.41 -3.20
C MET A 1 22.98 12.63 -3.68
N GLU A 2 23.17 11.55 -4.44
CA GLU A 2 22.09 10.70 -4.99
C GLU A 2 21.23 10.01 -3.92
N THR A 3 21.81 9.50 -2.83
CA THR A 3 21.02 8.96 -1.70
C THR A 3 20.02 9.98 -1.13
N LEU A 4 20.41 11.24 -0.97
CA LEU A 4 19.51 12.28 -0.47
C LEU A 4 18.37 12.54 -1.45
N LEU A 5 18.64 12.50 -2.76
CA LEU A 5 17.63 12.63 -3.80
C LEU A 5 16.62 11.48 -3.75
N ALA A 6 17.05 10.25 -3.45
CA ALA A 6 16.15 9.12 -3.27
C ALA A 6 15.18 9.33 -2.09
N TYR A 7 15.68 9.76 -0.93
CA TYR A 7 14.85 10.11 0.22
C TYR A 7 13.85 11.24 -0.12
N LEU A 8 14.32 12.30 -0.77
CA LEU A 8 13.47 13.41 -1.19
C LEU A 8 12.41 12.96 -2.20
N SER A 9 12.77 12.08 -3.12
CA SER A 9 11.85 11.51 -4.12
C SER A 9 10.72 10.75 -3.45
N LEU A 10 11.03 9.85 -2.52
CA LEU A 10 9.99 9.12 -1.76
C LEU A 10 9.12 10.06 -0.92
N GLY A 11 9.74 11.07 -0.28
CA GLY A 11 9.00 12.09 0.48
C GLY A 11 8.04 12.88 -0.41
N VAL A 12 8.49 13.33 -1.57
CA VAL A 12 7.66 14.03 -2.57
C VAL A 12 6.53 13.12 -3.06
N LEU A 13 6.81 11.86 -3.40
CA LEU A 13 5.78 10.93 -3.84
C LEU A 13 4.71 10.67 -2.76
N LEU A 14 5.12 10.53 -1.50
CA LEU A 14 4.19 10.40 -0.38
C LEU A 14 3.31 11.65 -0.24
N LEU A 15 3.91 12.84 -0.29
CA LEU A 15 3.19 14.12 -0.21
C LEU A 15 2.19 14.29 -1.36
N PHE A 16 2.56 13.92 -2.58
CA PHE A 16 1.67 13.99 -3.75
C PHE A 16 0.56 12.93 -3.73
N ALA A 17 0.73 11.84 -2.97
CA ALA A 17 -0.32 10.85 -2.75
C ALA A 17 -1.39 11.31 -1.74
N ILE A 18 -1.08 12.25 -0.85
CA ILE A 18 -2.00 12.72 0.22
C ILE A 18 -3.33 13.24 -0.34
N PRO A 19 -3.39 14.07 -1.39
CA PRO A 19 -4.66 14.59 -1.92
C PRO A 19 -5.60 13.49 -2.43
N SER A 20 -5.08 12.50 -3.15
CA SER A 20 -5.85 11.32 -3.55
C SER A 20 -6.29 10.52 -2.33
N ALA A 21 -5.40 10.31 -1.35
CA ALA A 21 -5.72 9.60 -0.11
C ALA A 21 -6.83 10.31 0.68
N LEU A 22 -6.80 11.64 0.79
CA LEU A 22 -7.86 12.45 1.42
C LEU A 22 -9.23 12.22 0.76
N LEU A 23 -9.27 12.24 -0.56
CA LEU A 23 -10.51 12.02 -1.33
C LEU A 23 -11.08 10.61 -1.15
N LEU A 24 -10.22 9.60 -1.00
CA LEU A 24 -10.64 8.23 -0.70
C LEU A 24 -11.03 8.07 0.77
N CYS A 25 -10.32 8.73 1.69
CA CYS A 25 -10.51 8.57 3.13
C CYS A 25 -11.66 9.38 3.71
N ARG A 26 -12.20 10.36 2.99
CA ARG A 26 -13.28 11.20 3.53
C ARG A 26 -14.58 10.44 3.81
N ASP A 27 -15.28 10.82 4.86
CA ASP A 27 -16.62 10.35 5.19
C ASP A 27 -17.71 11.18 4.48
N ALA A 28 -18.98 10.95 4.84
CA ALA A 28 -20.12 11.67 4.28
C ALA A 28 -20.13 13.16 4.68
N GLN A 29 -19.46 13.52 5.76
CA GLN A 29 -19.26 14.89 6.23
C GLN A 29 -18.00 15.52 5.63
N ASN A 30 -17.40 14.90 4.61
CA ASN A 30 -16.17 15.35 3.93
C ASN A 30 -14.95 15.40 4.85
N ARG A 31 -14.90 14.56 5.88
CA ARG A 31 -13.84 14.51 6.90
C ARG A 31 -12.99 13.27 6.78
N ALA A 32 -11.67 13.40 6.88
CA ALA A 32 -10.73 12.31 6.71
C ALA A 32 -9.76 12.20 7.92
N PRO A 33 -9.70 11.06 8.64
CA PRO A 33 -8.79 10.90 9.77
C PRO A 33 -7.32 10.86 9.32
N PHE A 34 -6.45 11.66 9.93
CA PHE A 34 -5.05 11.81 9.52
C PHE A 34 -4.27 10.50 9.42
N GLY A 35 -4.29 9.66 10.46
CA GLY A 35 -3.56 8.39 10.45
C GLY A 35 -4.02 7.45 9.32
N PHE A 36 -5.31 7.46 9.01
CA PHE A 36 -5.86 6.67 7.91
C PHE A 36 -5.44 7.22 6.54
N VAL A 37 -5.42 8.54 6.40
CA VAL A 37 -4.93 9.23 5.19
C VAL A 37 -3.46 8.88 4.93
N LEU A 38 -2.60 8.88 5.96
CA LEU A 38 -1.21 8.47 5.78
C LEU A 38 -1.06 7.02 5.33
N ALA A 39 -1.85 6.10 5.92
CA ALA A 39 -1.82 4.69 5.52
C ALA A 39 -2.23 4.51 4.06
N VAL A 40 -3.29 5.19 3.62
CA VAL A 40 -3.76 5.15 2.23
C VAL A 40 -2.79 5.86 1.30
N ALA A 41 -2.15 6.96 1.72
CA ALA A 41 -1.14 7.65 0.92
C ALA A 41 0.09 6.77 0.68
N ALA A 42 0.59 6.07 1.72
CA ALA A 42 1.68 5.11 1.58
C ALA A 42 1.31 3.96 0.64
N ALA A 43 0.08 3.45 0.74
CA ALA A 43 -0.46 2.43 -0.16
C ALA A 43 -0.52 2.91 -1.63
N LEU A 44 -1.04 4.12 -1.87
CA LEU A 44 -1.14 4.69 -3.22
C LEU A 44 0.25 5.02 -3.80
N MET A 45 1.17 5.51 -2.98
CA MET A 45 2.55 5.80 -3.37
C MET A 45 3.24 4.52 -3.87
N THR A 46 3.26 3.47 -3.04
CA THR A 46 3.97 2.22 -3.34
C THR A 46 3.31 1.42 -4.47
N GLY A 47 1.97 1.37 -4.47
CA GLY A 47 1.19 0.77 -5.54
C GLY A 47 1.38 1.50 -6.86
N GLY A 48 1.22 2.82 -6.87
CA GLY A 48 1.38 3.66 -8.06
C GLY A 48 2.79 3.58 -8.64
N LEU A 49 3.82 3.64 -7.80
CA LEU A 49 5.22 3.50 -8.22
C LEU A 49 5.47 2.18 -8.94
N SER A 50 5.09 1.05 -8.32
CA SER A 50 5.29 -0.26 -8.93
C SER A 50 4.50 -0.42 -10.23
N LEU A 51 3.26 0.05 -10.30
CA LEU A 51 2.44 -0.06 -11.52
C LEU A 51 2.99 0.80 -12.66
N VAL A 52 3.47 2.02 -12.38
CA VAL A 52 4.10 2.87 -13.39
C VAL A 52 5.33 2.19 -13.97
N MET A 53 6.21 1.66 -13.11
CA MET A 53 7.40 0.94 -13.59
C MET A 53 7.03 -0.30 -14.39
N LEU A 54 6.04 -1.07 -13.94
CA LEU A 54 5.55 -2.22 -14.69
C LEU A 54 5.11 -1.82 -16.10
N TRP A 55 4.24 -0.81 -16.23
CA TRP A 55 3.74 -0.37 -17.53
C TRP A 55 4.84 0.22 -18.41
N MET A 56 5.78 0.97 -17.84
CA MET A 56 6.96 1.44 -18.57
C MET A 56 7.74 0.25 -19.14
N GLY A 57 7.95 -0.79 -18.33
CA GLY A 57 8.70 -1.98 -18.74
C GLY A 57 7.99 -2.78 -19.82
N LEU A 58 6.67 -2.98 -19.69
CA LEU A 58 5.85 -3.63 -20.71
C LEU A 58 5.83 -2.88 -22.04
N LEU A 59 5.97 -1.54 -21.99
CA LEU A 59 6.06 -0.67 -23.17
C LEU A 59 7.49 -0.54 -23.72
N GLY A 60 8.48 -1.23 -23.13
CA GLY A 60 9.89 -1.13 -23.53
C GLY A 60 10.55 0.21 -23.19
N ILE A 61 9.97 0.98 -22.27
CA ILE A 61 10.50 2.26 -21.80
C ILE A 61 11.49 1.99 -20.66
N SER A 62 12.75 2.43 -20.83
CA SER A 62 13.78 2.28 -19.81
C SER A 62 13.47 3.01 -18.51
N PHE A 63 13.88 2.42 -17.40
CA PHE A 63 13.66 2.91 -16.03
C PHE A 63 14.64 4.02 -15.68
N ALA A 64 14.30 5.25 -16.07
CA ALA A 64 14.96 6.44 -15.57
C ALA A 64 14.20 7.02 -14.36
N PRO A 65 14.84 7.29 -13.20
CA PRO A 65 14.16 7.85 -12.02
C PRO A 65 13.31 9.09 -12.32
N ALA A 66 13.85 10.03 -13.11
CA ALA A 66 13.13 11.24 -13.49
C ALA A 66 11.87 10.94 -14.32
N ALA A 67 11.94 9.99 -15.26
CA ALA A 67 10.79 9.61 -16.08
C ALA A 67 9.70 8.94 -15.23
N ILE A 68 10.09 8.02 -14.34
CA ILE A 68 9.18 7.36 -13.39
C ILE A 68 8.48 8.42 -12.52
N LEU A 69 9.24 9.37 -11.96
CA LEU A 69 8.70 10.45 -11.13
C LEU A 69 7.73 11.34 -11.92
N ILE A 70 8.09 11.77 -13.12
CA ILE A 70 7.23 12.63 -13.96
C ILE A 70 5.90 11.95 -14.25
N VAL A 71 5.92 10.68 -14.68
CA VAL A 71 4.70 9.91 -14.97
C VAL A 71 3.85 9.76 -13.72
N LEU A 72 4.46 9.35 -12.60
CA LEU A 72 3.75 9.12 -11.35
C LEU A 72 3.13 10.41 -10.78
N LEU A 73 3.88 11.51 -10.76
CA LEU A 73 3.37 12.82 -10.33
C LEU A 73 2.25 13.31 -11.25
N GLY A 74 2.37 13.08 -12.56
CA GLY A 74 1.32 13.35 -13.54
C GLY A 74 0.01 12.61 -13.23
N LEU A 75 0.09 11.32 -12.88
CA LEU A 75 -1.07 10.51 -12.49
C LEU A 75 -1.72 10.98 -11.17
N MET A 76 -1.00 11.69 -10.32
CA MET A 76 -1.52 12.23 -9.05
C MET A 76 -2.22 13.60 -9.23
N LEU A 77 -2.00 14.31 -10.34
CA LEU A 77 -2.60 15.64 -10.60
C LEU A 77 -4.14 15.67 -10.50
N PRO A 78 -4.90 14.67 -11.02
CA PRO A 78 -6.35 14.67 -10.87
C PRO A 78 -6.79 14.65 -9.40
N GLY A 79 -6.07 13.91 -8.54
CA GLY A 79 -6.32 13.87 -7.11
C GLY A 79 -6.08 15.23 -6.44
N ILE A 80 -5.01 15.91 -6.82
CA ILE A 80 -4.70 17.27 -6.34
C ILE A 80 -5.81 18.24 -6.75
N TYR A 81 -6.18 18.25 -8.03
CA TYR A 81 -7.23 19.13 -8.56
C TYR A 81 -8.57 18.89 -7.88
N LEU A 82 -8.99 17.64 -7.74
CA LEU A 82 -10.24 17.28 -7.08
C LEU A 82 -10.22 17.60 -5.58
N CYS A 83 -9.09 17.42 -4.89
CA CYS A 83 -8.93 17.76 -3.48
C CYS A 83 -9.02 19.28 -3.28
N TRP A 84 -8.38 20.07 -4.16
CA TRP A 84 -8.48 21.52 -4.14
C TRP A 84 -9.92 22.02 -4.33
N ARG A 85 -10.67 21.38 -5.25
CA ARG A 85 -12.07 21.71 -5.52
C ARG A 85 -13.01 21.32 -4.38
N GLN A 86 -12.78 20.16 -3.75
CA GLN A 86 -13.72 19.57 -2.78
C GLN A 86 -13.35 19.86 -1.32
N ARG A 87 -12.11 20.33 -1.07
CA ARG A 87 -11.58 20.75 0.23
C ARG A 87 -11.94 19.80 1.38
N PRO A 88 -11.59 18.49 1.29
CA PRO A 88 -11.82 17.57 2.40
C PRO A 88 -11.11 18.06 3.66
N GLU A 89 -11.82 17.97 4.79
CA GLU A 89 -11.31 18.39 6.09
C GLU A 89 -10.44 17.26 6.68
N LEU A 90 -9.16 17.55 6.88
CA LEU A 90 -8.25 16.64 7.56
C LEU A 90 -8.49 16.73 9.07
N ILE A 91 -8.92 15.62 9.67
CA ILE A 91 -9.17 15.56 11.11
C ILE A 91 -8.02 14.90 11.83
N TRP A 92 -7.46 15.63 12.78
CA TRP A 92 -6.60 15.09 13.81
C TRP A 92 -7.41 14.82 15.07
N ALA A 93 -7.68 13.54 15.34
CA ALA A 93 -8.32 13.13 16.59
C ALA A 93 -7.23 12.92 17.65
N TRP A 94 -7.09 13.88 18.57
CA TRP A 94 -6.19 13.71 19.71
C TRP A 94 -6.72 12.60 20.63
N PRO A 95 -5.89 11.61 21.01
CA PRO A 95 -6.27 10.61 21.99
C PRO A 95 -6.56 11.30 23.34
N ARG A 96 -7.55 10.79 24.07
CA ARG A 96 -7.97 11.37 25.37
C ARG A 96 -7.80 10.37 26.51
N GLY A 97 -7.42 10.87 27.69
CA GLY A 97 -7.27 10.06 28.90
C GLY A 97 -6.30 8.89 28.71
N GLY A 98 -6.74 7.68 29.07
CA GLY A 98 -5.92 6.46 28.94
C GLY A 98 -5.49 6.12 27.51
N GLN A 99 -6.13 6.68 26.49
CA GLN A 99 -5.73 6.49 25.09
C GLN A 99 -4.37 7.16 24.78
N LEU A 100 -3.97 8.19 25.55
CA LEU A 100 -2.71 8.89 25.33
C LEU A 100 -1.51 7.97 25.57
N PHE A 101 -1.59 7.11 26.59
CA PHE A 101 -0.58 6.10 26.87
C PHE A 101 -0.48 5.08 25.72
N VAL A 102 -1.63 4.58 25.25
CA VAL A 102 -1.69 3.64 24.12
C VAL A 102 -1.12 4.26 22.84
N PHE A 103 -1.47 5.51 22.55
CA PHE A 103 -0.93 6.24 21.41
C PHE A 103 0.58 6.43 21.53
N GLY A 104 1.10 6.81 22.69
CA GLY A 104 2.54 6.92 22.93
C GLY A 104 3.27 5.60 22.70
N LEU A 105 2.69 4.49 23.14
CA LEU A 105 3.24 3.15 22.92
C LEU A 105 3.23 2.77 21.43
N LEU A 106 2.16 3.08 20.69
CA LEU A 106 2.11 2.87 19.25
C LEU A 106 3.13 3.72 18.49
N VAL A 107 3.34 4.98 18.91
CA VAL A 107 4.39 5.84 18.35
C VAL A 107 5.77 5.26 18.63
N ALA A 108 6.02 4.75 19.85
CA ALA A 108 7.28 4.10 20.19
C ALA A 108 7.51 2.83 19.36
N ILE A 109 6.49 1.99 19.19
CA ILE A 109 6.55 0.77 18.34
C ILE A 109 6.86 1.15 16.90
N ALA A 110 6.15 2.13 16.34
CA ALA A 110 6.40 2.61 14.99
C ALA A 110 7.81 3.17 14.83
N ALA A 111 8.30 3.95 15.80
CA ALA A 111 9.66 4.48 15.80
C ALA A 111 10.70 3.36 15.84
N VAL A 112 10.54 2.34 16.69
CA VAL A 112 11.44 1.18 16.76
C VAL A 112 11.48 0.44 15.43
N ILE A 113 10.32 0.19 14.80
CA ILE A 113 10.24 -0.46 13.48
C ILE A 113 11.01 0.35 12.42
N LEU A 114 10.80 1.67 12.37
CA LEU A 114 11.44 2.52 11.36
C LEU A 114 12.95 2.67 11.61
N ILE A 115 13.37 2.79 12.87
CA ILE A 115 14.79 2.86 13.25
C ILE A 115 15.49 1.55 12.91
N ASP A 116 14.92 0.40 13.29
CA ASP A 116 15.49 -0.91 12.97
C ASP A 116 15.58 -1.13 11.45
N ALA A 117 14.55 -0.71 10.71
CA ALA A 117 14.58 -0.76 9.25
C ALA A 117 15.67 0.11 8.62
N ALA A 118 15.95 1.28 9.22
CA ALA A 118 16.98 2.20 8.74
C ALA A 118 18.41 1.79 9.13
N LEU A 119 18.58 1.02 10.21
CA LEU A 119 19.90 0.65 10.75
C LEU A 119 20.41 -0.69 10.23
N TRP A 120 19.53 -1.62 9.89
CA TRP A 120 19.92 -2.97 9.47
C TRP A 120 19.57 -3.23 8.00
N PRO A 121 20.37 -4.01 7.25
CA PRO A 121 20.01 -4.42 5.89
C PRO A 121 18.92 -5.51 5.90
N PHE A 122 18.63 -6.10 4.74
CA PHE A 122 17.78 -7.29 4.66
C PHE A 122 18.44 -8.46 5.41
N PHE A 123 17.67 -9.14 6.25
CA PHE A 123 18.16 -10.21 7.11
C PHE A 123 17.33 -11.50 7.05
N ARG A 124 16.22 -11.50 6.30
CA ARG A 124 15.37 -12.68 6.12
C ARG A 124 15.63 -13.32 4.77
N ASP A 125 15.55 -14.65 4.74
CA ASP A 125 15.93 -15.47 3.60
C ASP A 125 15.26 -15.04 2.29
N ASP A 126 13.91 -14.97 2.18
CA ASP A 126 13.32 -14.59 0.88
C ASP A 126 13.58 -13.12 0.52
N ALA A 127 13.75 -12.23 1.51
CA ALA A 127 14.07 -10.84 1.22
C ALA A 127 15.47 -10.69 0.62
N ALA A 128 16.46 -11.39 1.19
CA ALA A 128 17.84 -11.36 0.74
C ALA A 128 18.10 -12.28 -0.48
N ALA A 129 17.32 -13.34 -0.67
CA ALA A 129 17.53 -14.33 -1.74
C ALA A 129 16.62 -14.12 -2.96
N ILE A 130 15.48 -13.44 -2.81
CA ILE A 130 14.49 -13.27 -3.89
C ILE A 130 14.25 -11.79 -4.17
N TYR A 131 13.72 -11.05 -3.21
CA TYR A 131 13.25 -9.68 -3.47
C TYR A 131 14.39 -8.71 -3.77
N GLN A 132 15.46 -8.73 -2.97
CA GLN A 132 16.64 -7.89 -3.16
C GLN A 132 17.38 -8.20 -4.47
N PRO A 133 17.71 -9.47 -4.81
CA PRO A 133 18.42 -9.77 -6.05
C PRO A 133 17.60 -9.44 -7.31
N GLN A 134 16.30 -9.72 -7.30
CA GLN A 134 15.40 -9.32 -8.39
C GLN A 134 15.37 -7.79 -8.55
N ALA A 135 15.30 -7.06 -7.44
CA ALA A 135 15.30 -5.60 -7.48
C ALA A 135 16.61 -5.03 -8.04
N ALA A 136 17.75 -5.59 -7.64
CA ALA A 136 19.07 -5.21 -8.14
C ALA A 136 19.20 -5.51 -9.65
N GLN A 137 18.73 -6.67 -10.11
CA GLN A 137 18.75 -7.03 -11.53
C GLN A 137 17.87 -6.08 -12.37
N ILE A 138 16.65 -5.78 -11.92
CA ILE A 138 15.76 -4.81 -12.58
C ILE A 138 16.43 -3.42 -12.67
N ALA A 139 17.08 -2.98 -11.59
CA ALA A 139 17.78 -1.71 -11.56
C ALA A 139 19.00 -1.70 -12.51
N GLY A 140 19.78 -2.79 -12.53
CA GLY A 140 20.93 -2.93 -13.43
C GLY A 140 20.57 -3.01 -14.91
N LEU A 141 19.44 -3.64 -15.24
CA LEU A 141 18.89 -3.69 -16.60
C LEU A 141 18.24 -2.36 -17.03
N GLY A 142 17.77 -1.56 -16.08
CA GLY A 142 16.92 -0.40 -16.36
C GLY A 142 15.59 -0.80 -16.99
N GLY A 143 15.03 -1.96 -16.63
CA GLY A 143 13.83 -2.54 -17.22
C GLY A 143 13.40 -3.83 -16.53
N LEU A 144 12.29 -4.42 -16.96
CA LEU A 144 11.82 -5.70 -16.41
C LEU A 144 12.77 -6.84 -16.77
N ILE A 145 12.90 -7.80 -15.86
CA ILE A 145 13.64 -9.04 -16.11
C ILE A 145 12.90 -9.81 -17.22
N PRO A 146 13.57 -10.16 -18.33
CA PRO A 146 12.96 -10.99 -19.36
C PRO A 146 12.65 -12.38 -18.80
N LEU A 147 11.36 -12.74 -18.80
CA LEU A 147 10.94 -14.08 -18.41
C LEU A 147 11.22 -15.05 -19.57
N GLN A 148 12.32 -15.80 -19.50
CA GLN A 148 12.72 -16.77 -20.51
C GLN A 148 12.92 -18.17 -19.91
N GLY A 149 12.29 -19.19 -20.50
CA GLY A 149 12.55 -20.60 -20.16
C GLY A 149 11.61 -21.23 -19.13
N GLN A 150 11.99 -22.39 -18.58
CA GLN A 150 11.13 -23.21 -17.68
C GLN A 150 11.05 -22.69 -16.23
N ASN A 151 11.88 -21.72 -15.84
CA ASN A 151 11.93 -21.15 -14.48
C ASN A 151 10.98 -19.95 -14.29
N THR A 152 10.22 -19.56 -15.32
CA THR A 152 9.26 -18.44 -15.27
C THR A 152 8.28 -18.54 -14.11
N LEU A 153 7.86 -19.75 -13.71
CA LEU A 153 6.95 -19.97 -12.57
C LEU A 153 7.55 -19.58 -11.21
N TYR A 154 8.87 -19.71 -11.03
CA TYR A 154 9.57 -19.31 -9.80
C TYR A 154 9.98 -17.83 -9.81
N GLU A 155 10.08 -17.22 -10.99
CA GLU A 155 10.42 -15.81 -11.18
C GLU A 155 9.18 -14.90 -11.21
N ALA A 156 7.99 -15.46 -11.50
CA ALA A 156 6.70 -14.79 -11.58
C ALA A 156 6.07 -14.44 -10.21
N TYR A 157 6.88 -13.94 -9.28
CA TYR A 157 6.33 -13.32 -8.07
C TYR A 157 5.68 -11.98 -8.43
N PRO A 158 4.56 -11.61 -7.79
CA PRO A 158 4.03 -10.26 -7.91
C PRO A 158 5.11 -9.24 -7.55
N MET A 159 5.32 -8.25 -8.41
CA MET A 159 6.55 -7.43 -8.41
C MET A 159 6.42 -6.12 -7.64
N LEU A 160 5.37 -5.93 -6.83
CA LEU A 160 5.15 -4.65 -6.13
C LEU A 160 6.39 -4.26 -5.31
N ILE A 161 6.92 -5.17 -4.48
CA ILE A 161 8.03 -4.85 -3.57
C ILE A 161 9.35 -4.72 -4.33
N GLN A 162 9.62 -5.61 -5.28
CA GLN A 162 10.82 -5.61 -6.10
C GLN A 162 10.94 -4.32 -6.90
N LEU A 163 9.87 -3.86 -7.54
CA LEU A 163 9.89 -2.60 -8.31
C LEU A 163 10.06 -1.38 -7.39
N ASN A 164 9.49 -1.39 -6.18
CA ASN A 164 9.74 -0.33 -5.20
C ASN A 164 11.22 -0.29 -4.78
N TYR A 165 11.84 -1.46 -4.57
CA TYR A 165 13.26 -1.55 -4.21
C TYR A 165 14.17 -1.13 -5.39
N SER A 166 13.84 -1.57 -6.61
CA SER A 166 14.55 -1.15 -7.83
C SER A 166 14.52 0.35 -8.03
N PHE A 167 13.38 1.00 -7.78
CA PHE A 167 13.30 2.46 -7.82
C PHE A 167 14.27 3.10 -6.84
N VAL A 168 14.36 2.58 -5.62
CA VAL A 168 15.31 3.09 -4.61
C VAL A 168 16.74 2.94 -5.09
N TYR A 169 17.11 1.81 -5.69
CA TYR A 169 18.46 1.58 -6.20
C TYR A 169 18.79 2.52 -7.36
N LEU A 170 17.86 2.66 -8.32
CA LEU A 170 18.00 3.59 -9.44
C LEU A 170 18.12 5.05 -8.97
N ALA A 171 17.29 5.46 -8.00
CA ALA A 171 17.30 6.83 -7.48
C ALA A 171 18.51 7.12 -6.57
N SER A 172 19.02 6.10 -5.88
CA SER A 172 20.18 6.23 -5.00
C SER A 172 21.51 6.13 -5.76
N GLY A 173 21.52 5.51 -6.94
CA GLY A 173 22.73 5.21 -7.73
C GLY A 173 23.51 3.98 -7.26
N TRP A 174 23.01 3.26 -6.26
CA TRP A 174 23.61 2.05 -5.68
C TRP A 174 22.56 1.21 -4.94
N GLU A 175 22.90 -0.03 -4.58
CA GLU A 175 22.04 -0.98 -3.85
C GLU A 175 21.81 -0.56 -2.39
N ASN A 176 21.02 0.49 -2.19
CA ASN A 176 20.67 1.05 -0.88
C ASN A 176 19.57 0.25 -0.17
N ASP A 177 19.95 -0.91 0.36
CA ASP A 177 19.04 -1.85 1.03
C ASP A 177 18.28 -1.23 2.21
N TYR A 178 18.92 -0.34 2.96
CA TYR A 178 18.32 0.35 4.11
C TYR A 178 17.11 1.18 3.69
N LEU A 179 17.25 1.98 2.64
CA LEU A 179 16.15 2.80 2.12
C LEU A 179 15.08 1.94 1.42
N ALA A 180 15.49 0.89 0.71
CA ALA A 180 14.56 -0.03 0.06
C ALA A 180 13.65 -0.70 1.10
N LYS A 181 14.26 -1.26 2.15
CA LYS A 181 13.57 -1.92 3.26
C LYS A 181 12.65 -0.98 4.04
N LEU A 182 13.01 0.31 4.15
CA LEU A 182 12.19 1.33 4.80
C LEU A 182 10.79 1.44 4.17
N ILE A 183 10.65 1.16 2.86
CA ILE A 183 9.33 1.14 2.19
C ILE A 183 8.41 0.10 2.83
N SER A 184 8.89 -1.14 3.00
CA SER A 184 8.10 -2.20 3.64
C SER A 184 7.80 -1.88 5.11
N ALA A 185 8.74 -1.26 5.82
CA ALA A 185 8.54 -0.83 7.20
C ALA A 185 7.48 0.27 7.32
N ILE A 186 7.44 1.23 6.39
CA ILE A 186 6.38 2.25 6.33
C ILE A 186 5.01 1.59 6.10
N LEU A 187 4.92 0.61 5.20
CA LEU A 187 3.68 -0.13 4.96
C LEU A 187 3.27 -0.97 6.19
N ALA A 188 4.22 -1.55 6.90
CA ALA A 188 3.97 -2.23 8.16
C ALA A 188 3.41 -1.27 9.22
N VAL A 189 4.06 -0.12 9.44
CA VAL A 189 3.58 0.91 10.38
C VAL A 189 2.19 1.40 10.00
N ALA A 190 1.89 1.54 8.70
CA ALA A 190 0.58 1.93 8.19
C ALA A 190 -0.54 0.92 8.56
N CYS A 191 -0.22 -0.34 8.90
CA CYS A 191 -1.20 -1.30 9.41
C CYS A 191 -1.82 -0.85 10.73
N LEU A 192 -1.08 -0.13 11.59
CA LEU A 192 -1.55 0.31 12.91
C LEU A 192 -2.76 1.27 12.82
N PRO A 193 -2.71 2.39 12.09
CA PRO A 193 -3.88 3.23 11.88
C PRO A 193 -4.94 2.58 10.97
N ALA A 194 -4.58 1.62 10.11
CA ALA A 194 -5.54 0.90 9.29
C ALA A 194 -6.42 -0.05 10.13
N VAL A 195 -5.85 -0.84 11.03
CA VAL A 195 -6.58 -1.78 11.91
C VAL A 195 -7.37 -1.05 13.00
N PHE A 196 -6.99 0.17 13.35
CA PHE A 196 -7.77 1.04 14.21
C PHE A 196 -9.18 1.30 13.63
N GLN A 197 -9.31 1.47 12.31
CA GLN A 197 -10.60 1.82 11.68
C GLN A 197 -11.71 0.77 11.87
N PRO A 198 -11.51 -0.54 11.54
CA PRO A 198 -12.54 -1.54 11.76
C PRO A 198 -12.77 -1.77 13.26
N GLY A 199 -11.73 -1.72 14.10
CA GLY A 199 -11.89 -1.81 15.56
C GLY A 199 -12.77 -0.69 16.12
N LYS A 200 -12.52 0.56 15.68
CA LYS A 200 -13.35 1.72 16.04
C LYS A 200 -14.79 1.56 15.59
N ARG A 201 -15.00 1.02 14.39
CA ARG A 201 -16.33 0.84 13.81
C ARG A 201 -17.15 -0.24 14.53
N ILE A 202 -16.51 -1.27 15.06
CA ILE A 202 -17.18 -2.38 15.77
C ILE A 202 -17.43 -2.03 17.24
N GLY A 203 -16.42 -1.54 17.95
CA GLY A 203 -16.47 -1.38 19.41
C GLY A 203 -16.20 0.05 19.91
N GLY A 204 -16.27 1.04 19.04
CA GLY A 204 -15.95 2.43 19.39
C GLY A 204 -14.45 2.68 19.54
N GLU A 205 -14.10 3.92 19.90
CA GLU A 205 -12.71 4.40 19.86
C GLU A 205 -11.73 3.57 20.68
N SER A 206 -12.12 3.14 21.89
CA SER A 206 -11.29 2.28 22.73
C SER A 206 -10.96 0.95 22.06
N ALA A 207 -11.93 0.31 21.39
CA ALA A 207 -11.68 -0.95 20.67
C ALA A 207 -10.73 -0.74 19.48
N GLY A 208 -10.79 0.42 18.81
CA GLY A 208 -9.84 0.79 17.77
C GLY A 208 -8.41 0.88 18.30
N TRP A 209 -8.21 1.59 19.42
CA TRP A 209 -6.90 1.69 20.07
C TRP A 209 -6.39 0.35 20.55
N THR A 210 -7.25 -0.47 21.16
CA THR A 210 -6.90 -1.83 21.58
C THR A 210 -6.52 -2.71 20.40
N ALA A 211 -7.24 -2.66 19.28
CA ALA A 211 -6.91 -3.44 18.08
C ALA A 211 -5.53 -3.06 17.52
N ALA A 212 -5.24 -1.76 17.41
CA ALA A 212 -3.93 -1.28 16.97
C ALA A 212 -2.81 -1.70 17.94
N LEU A 213 -3.05 -1.62 19.24
CA LEU A 213 -2.08 -2.02 20.25
C LEU A 213 -1.81 -3.52 20.22
N LEU A 214 -2.86 -4.34 20.14
CA LEU A 214 -2.72 -5.80 20.06
C LEU A 214 -1.92 -6.20 18.81
N LEU A 215 -2.15 -5.54 17.67
CA LEU A 215 -1.34 -5.75 16.47
C LEU A 215 0.12 -5.35 16.70
N GLY A 216 0.37 -4.15 17.22
CA GLY A 216 1.72 -3.62 17.43
C GLY A 216 2.54 -4.41 18.46
N LEU A 217 1.89 -4.99 19.47
CA LEU A 217 2.53 -5.84 20.48
C LEU A 217 2.71 -7.29 20.03
N MET A 218 2.12 -7.68 18.90
CA MET A 218 2.24 -9.05 18.40
C MET A 218 3.70 -9.31 18.00
N PRO A 219 4.42 -10.26 18.62
CA PRO A 219 5.84 -10.48 18.33
C PRO A 219 6.10 -10.82 16.86
N THR A 220 5.20 -11.57 16.24
CA THR A 220 5.28 -11.89 14.81
C THR A 220 5.18 -10.62 13.96
N PHE A 221 4.29 -9.69 14.27
CA PHE A 221 4.19 -8.41 13.56
C PHE A 221 5.51 -7.64 13.60
N GLY A 222 6.09 -7.44 14.78
CA GLY A 222 7.37 -6.76 14.94
C GLY A 222 8.50 -7.46 14.17
N SER A 223 8.57 -8.79 14.24
CA SER A 223 9.62 -9.58 13.57
C SER A 223 9.58 -9.55 12.04
N TRP A 224 8.41 -9.24 11.46
CA TRP A 224 8.20 -9.14 10.02
C TRP A 224 8.15 -7.68 9.54
N ALA A 225 7.92 -6.72 10.42
CA ALA A 225 7.81 -5.29 10.10
C ALA A 225 9.08 -4.72 9.47
N THR A 226 10.24 -5.27 9.82
CA THR A 226 11.55 -4.79 9.36
C THR A 226 12.26 -5.76 8.44
N ALA A 227 11.58 -6.86 8.07
CA ALA A 227 12.16 -7.95 7.28
C ALA A 227 12.34 -7.64 5.79
N GLY A 228 11.69 -6.60 5.26
CA GLY A 228 11.63 -6.36 3.82
C GLY A 228 10.75 -7.36 3.06
N TYR A 229 9.77 -7.96 3.75
CA TYR A 229 8.88 -8.97 3.19
C TYR A 229 7.59 -8.40 2.61
N THR A 230 6.89 -9.21 1.81
CA THR A 230 5.63 -8.88 1.14
C THR A 230 4.39 -9.05 2.03
N ASP A 231 4.49 -9.79 3.14
CA ASP A 231 3.34 -10.18 3.98
C ASP A 231 2.63 -9.01 4.64
N LEU A 232 3.36 -8.07 5.24
CA LEU A 232 2.76 -6.90 5.90
C LEU A 232 2.25 -5.85 4.90
N PRO A 233 2.96 -5.56 3.80
CA PRO A 233 2.38 -4.84 2.67
C PRO A 233 1.04 -5.45 2.20
N MET A 234 0.99 -6.77 1.99
CA MET A 234 -0.24 -7.47 1.61
C MET A 234 -1.32 -7.32 2.70
N ALA A 235 -0.96 -7.50 3.97
CA ALA A 235 -1.87 -7.38 5.10
C ALA A 235 -2.45 -5.96 5.22
N LEU A 236 -1.65 -4.92 4.97
CA LEU A 236 -2.13 -3.54 4.89
C LEU A 236 -3.21 -3.42 3.82
N PHE A 237 -2.92 -3.86 2.60
CA PHE A 237 -3.87 -3.73 1.48
C PHE A 237 -5.17 -4.51 1.72
N LEU A 238 -5.09 -5.73 2.28
CA LEU A 238 -6.28 -6.48 2.70
C LEU A 238 -7.04 -5.76 3.82
N THR A 239 -6.36 -5.18 4.79
CA THR A 239 -6.99 -4.39 5.87
C THR A 239 -7.69 -3.16 5.31
N LEU A 240 -7.06 -2.44 4.38
CA LEU A 240 -7.67 -1.31 3.69
C LEU A 240 -8.91 -1.75 2.89
N ALA A 241 -8.85 -2.90 2.22
CA ALA A 241 -10.02 -3.48 1.55
C ALA A 241 -11.15 -3.76 2.56
N VAL A 242 -10.86 -4.31 3.75
CA VAL A 242 -11.87 -4.46 4.82
C VAL A 242 -12.45 -3.10 5.23
N VAL A 243 -11.62 -2.08 5.44
CA VAL A 243 -12.09 -0.72 5.84
C VAL A 243 -13.01 -0.12 4.79
N PHE A 244 -12.60 -0.13 3.53
CA PHE A 244 -13.43 0.41 2.44
C PHE A 244 -14.67 -0.44 2.17
N GLY A 245 -14.60 -1.76 2.36
CA GLY A 245 -15.75 -2.65 2.29
C GLY A 245 -16.79 -2.29 3.35
N ILE A 246 -16.38 -2.13 4.60
CA ILE A 246 -17.30 -1.72 5.67
C ILE A 246 -17.93 -0.34 5.36
N ARG A 247 -17.13 0.63 4.89
CA ARG A 247 -17.65 1.95 4.49
C ARG A 247 -18.62 1.89 3.31
N LEU A 248 -18.33 1.02 2.33
CA LEU A 248 -19.20 0.77 1.20
C LEU A 248 -20.53 0.16 1.66
N TRP A 249 -20.51 -0.75 2.63
CA TRP A 249 -21.70 -1.33 3.23
C TRP A 249 -22.55 -0.31 4.00
N ASP A 250 -21.90 0.66 4.63
CA ASP A 250 -22.58 1.69 5.43
C ASP A 250 -23.17 2.81 4.58
N SER A 251 -22.50 3.20 3.48
CA SER A 251 -22.82 4.43 2.77
C SER A 251 -23.08 4.28 1.26
N ALA A 252 -22.84 3.10 0.68
CA ALA A 252 -23.01 2.82 -0.75
C ALA A 252 -22.36 3.88 -1.66
N ARG A 253 -21.19 4.40 -1.27
CA ARG A 253 -20.47 5.41 -2.08
C ARG A 253 -19.61 4.72 -3.12
N LYS A 254 -19.68 5.21 -4.36
CA LYS A 254 -18.84 4.73 -5.48
C LYS A 254 -17.34 4.87 -5.19
N THR A 255 -16.94 5.89 -4.44
CA THR A 255 -15.54 6.08 -4.02
C THR A 255 -15.06 4.98 -3.10
N ASP A 256 -15.92 4.46 -2.22
CA ASP A 256 -15.57 3.33 -1.34
C ASP A 256 -15.48 2.02 -2.13
N ALA A 257 -16.33 1.82 -3.16
CA ALA A 257 -16.20 0.69 -4.07
C ALA A 257 -14.91 0.73 -4.90
N LEU A 258 -14.53 1.91 -5.41
CA LEU A 258 -13.26 2.11 -6.11
C LEU A 258 -12.08 1.83 -5.18
N ALA A 259 -12.06 2.43 -3.99
CA ALA A 259 -11.00 2.25 -3.01
C ALA A 259 -10.86 0.80 -2.53
N PHE A 260 -12.00 0.12 -2.35
CA PHE A 260 -12.05 -1.32 -2.06
C PHE A 260 -11.38 -2.14 -3.17
N GLY A 261 -11.76 -1.91 -4.42
CA GLY A 261 -11.17 -2.60 -5.57
C GLY A 261 -9.68 -2.33 -5.72
N ILE A 262 -9.26 -1.07 -5.54
CA ILE A 262 -7.83 -0.69 -5.57
C ILE A 262 -7.06 -1.43 -4.49
N ALA A 263 -7.54 -1.42 -3.25
CA ALA A 263 -6.87 -2.10 -2.14
C ALA A 263 -6.78 -3.62 -2.37
N LEU A 264 -7.86 -4.25 -2.85
CA LEU A 264 -7.86 -5.69 -3.16
C LEU A 264 -6.92 -6.03 -4.31
N GLY A 265 -6.90 -5.21 -5.37
CA GLY A 265 -5.98 -5.35 -6.49
C GLY A 265 -4.53 -5.23 -6.04
N LEU A 266 -4.20 -4.22 -5.22
CA LEU A 266 -2.85 -4.03 -4.68
C LEU A 266 -2.41 -5.18 -3.78
N ALA A 267 -3.34 -5.76 -3.00
CA ALA A 267 -3.05 -6.96 -2.20
C ALA A 267 -2.62 -8.13 -3.11
N ALA A 268 -3.39 -8.42 -4.17
CA ALA A 268 -3.05 -9.44 -5.15
C ALA A 268 -1.74 -9.13 -5.90
N TRP A 269 -1.49 -7.86 -6.23
CA TRP A 269 -0.26 -7.39 -6.85
C TRP A 269 0.97 -7.45 -5.93
N THR A 270 0.76 -7.66 -4.62
CA THR A 270 1.85 -7.80 -3.64
C THR A 270 2.25 -9.24 -3.41
N LYS A 271 1.28 -10.16 -3.33
CA LYS A 271 1.54 -11.58 -3.04
C LYS A 271 0.38 -12.44 -3.55
N ASN A 272 0.70 -13.54 -4.24
CA ASN A 272 -0.28 -14.45 -4.81
C ASN A 272 -1.27 -15.01 -3.77
N ASN A 273 -0.85 -15.12 -2.50
CA ASN A 273 -1.71 -15.59 -1.42
C ASN A 273 -2.95 -14.68 -1.20
N ALA A 274 -2.89 -13.40 -1.58
CA ALA A 274 -4.04 -12.51 -1.51
C ALA A 274 -5.14 -12.85 -2.53
N LEU A 275 -4.86 -13.64 -3.57
CA LEU A 275 -5.88 -14.12 -4.51
C LEU A 275 -6.94 -14.98 -3.80
N ILE A 276 -6.58 -15.64 -2.69
CA ILE A 276 -7.54 -16.39 -1.86
C ILE A 276 -8.58 -15.45 -1.22
N ALA A 277 -8.21 -14.19 -0.95
CA ALA A 277 -9.15 -13.21 -0.40
C ALA A 277 -10.17 -12.74 -1.45
N MET A 278 -9.85 -12.77 -2.75
CA MET A 278 -10.75 -12.32 -3.82
C MET A 278 -12.11 -13.04 -3.82
N PRO A 279 -12.22 -14.39 -3.80
CA PRO A 279 -13.52 -15.05 -3.73
C PRO A 279 -14.27 -14.74 -2.44
N ALA A 280 -13.59 -14.64 -1.30
CA ALA A 280 -14.23 -14.27 -0.03
C ALA A 280 -14.86 -12.86 -0.09
N PHE A 281 -14.12 -11.89 -0.63
CA PHE A 281 -14.61 -10.53 -0.87
C PHE A 281 -15.69 -10.47 -1.97
N GLY A 282 -15.60 -11.31 -3.00
CA GLY A 282 -16.64 -11.46 -4.02
C GLY A 282 -17.96 -11.96 -3.44
N LEU A 283 -17.90 -13.01 -2.60
CA LEU A 283 -19.07 -13.52 -1.87
C LEU A 283 -19.64 -12.45 -0.93
N TRP A 284 -18.78 -11.69 -0.25
CA TRP A 284 -19.22 -10.57 0.59
C TRP A 284 -19.92 -9.47 -0.21
N LEU A 285 -19.43 -9.12 -1.41
CA LEU A 285 -20.10 -8.16 -2.30
C LEU A 285 -21.46 -8.67 -2.79
N LEU A 286 -21.56 -9.97 -3.12
CA LEU A 286 -22.83 -10.60 -3.47
C LEU A 286 -23.81 -10.58 -2.29
N LEU A 287 -23.33 -10.83 -1.07
CA LEU A 287 -24.12 -10.70 0.15
C LEU A 287 -24.60 -9.25 0.34
N ALA A 288 -23.74 -8.25 0.13
CA ALA A 288 -24.07 -6.84 0.23
C ALA A 288 -25.13 -6.42 -0.81
N LEU A 289 -25.02 -6.94 -2.04
CA LEU A 289 -26.01 -6.75 -3.09
C LEU A 289 -27.34 -7.40 -2.73
N TRP A 290 -27.33 -8.66 -2.27
CA TRP A 290 -28.53 -9.38 -1.87
C TRP A 290 -29.27 -8.70 -0.72
N ARG A 291 -28.52 -8.18 0.26
CA ARG A 291 -29.04 -7.36 1.37
C ARG A 291 -29.42 -5.93 0.95
N ARG A 292 -29.34 -5.59 -0.34
CA ARG A 292 -29.64 -4.26 -0.91
C ARG A 292 -28.83 -3.12 -0.28
N ARG A 293 -27.63 -3.41 0.24
CA ARG A 293 -26.70 -2.41 0.78
C ARG A 293 -25.92 -1.71 -0.33
N ILE A 294 -25.71 -2.40 -1.44
CA ILE A 294 -25.09 -1.87 -2.66
C ILE A 294 -25.91 -2.27 -3.90
N ASN A 295 -25.50 -1.78 -5.08
CA ASN A 295 -26.06 -2.17 -6.38
C ASN A 295 -24.96 -2.71 -7.31
N TRP A 296 -25.35 -3.24 -8.47
CA TRP A 296 -24.43 -3.82 -9.46
C TRP A 296 -23.30 -2.90 -9.89
N LEU A 297 -23.55 -1.58 -10.00
CA LEU A 297 -22.51 -0.63 -10.39
C LEU A 297 -21.34 -0.61 -9.39
N HIS A 298 -21.60 -0.80 -8.09
CA HIS A 298 -20.52 -0.88 -7.09
C HIS A 298 -19.64 -2.10 -7.29
N ILE A 299 -20.25 -3.25 -7.59
CA ILE A 299 -19.52 -4.49 -7.89
C ILE A 299 -18.66 -4.30 -9.13
N VAL A 300 -19.23 -3.73 -10.19
CA VAL A 300 -18.50 -3.47 -11.44
C VAL A 300 -17.33 -2.51 -11.21
N ILE A 301 -17.51 -1.42 -10.47
CA ILE A 301 -16.44 -0.47 -10.13
C ILE A 301 -15.32 -1.19 -9.35
N ALA A 302 -15.69 -1.94 -8.30
CA ALA A 302 -14.73 -2.67 -7.48
C ALA A 302 -13.97 -3.73 -8.29
N ALA A 303 -14.68 -4.51 -9.11
CA ALA A 303 -14.09 -5.57 -9.93
C ALA A 303 -13.14 -5.01 -11.00
N ILE A 304 -13.55 -3.96 -11.72
CA ILE A 304 -12.70 -3.31 -12.72
C ILE A 304 -11.45 -2.75 -12.04
N ALA A 305 -11.59 -2.05 -10.92
CA ALA A 305 -10.44 -1.49 -10.21
C ALA A 305 -9.47 -2.58 -9.72
N ALA A 306 -9.99 -3.67 -9.15
CA ALA A 306 -9.18 -4.80 -8.69
C ALA A 306 -8.47 -5.49 -9.85
N LEU A 307 -9.19 -5.76 -10.95
CA LEU A 307 -8.63 -6.41 -12.14
C LEU A 307 -7.59 -5.54 -12.83
N LEU A 308 -7.82 -4.24 -13.01
CA LEU A 308 -6.84 -3.36 -13.65
C LEU A 308 -5.50 -3.29 -12.89
N ILE A 309 -5.53 -3.47 -11.56
CA ILE A 309 -4.34 -3.43 -10.73
C ILE A 309 -3.70 -4.82 -10.59
N ALA A 310 -4.49 -5.88 -10.47
CA ALA A 310 -3.98 -7.24 -10.30
C ALA A 310 -3.57 -7.91 -11.63
N ALA A 311 -4.30 -7.64 -12.72
CA ALA A 311 -4.12 -8.29 -14.02
C ALA A 311 -2.71 -8.17 -14.60
N PRO A 312 -2.03 -7.00 -14.52
CA PRO A 312 -0.67 -6.88 -15.02
C PRO A 312 0.30 -7.90 -14.38
N GLY A 313 0.03 -8.31 -13.14
CA GLY A 313 0.82 -9.34 -12.46
C GLY A 313 0.43 -10.78 -12.73
N THR A 314 -0.84 -11.04 -13.05
CA THR A 314 -1.30 -12.40 -13.37
C THR A 314 -1.10 -12.76 -14.84
N CYS A 315 -1.09 -11.77 -15.74
CA CYS A 315 -0.91 -11.98 -17.18
C CYS A 315 0.55 -12.05 -17.60
N ALA A 316 1.48 -11.44 -16.85
CA ALA A 316 2.92 -11.56 -17.11
C ALA A 316 3.48 -12.97 -16.84
N ILE A 317 2.64 -13.90 -16.33
CA ILE A 317 3.01 -15.27 -15.98
C ILE A 317 2.80 -16.25 -17.17
N TYR A 318 2.21 -15.80 -18.28
CA TYR A 318 1.85 -16.65 -19.43
C TYR A 318 2.35 -16.11 -20.77
#